data_AF-A0A950E9M8-F1
#
_entry.id   AF-A0A950E9M8-F1
#
_cell.length_a   1.000
_cell.length_b   1.000
_cell.length_c   1.000
_cell.angle_alpha   90.00
_cell.angle_beta   90.00
_cell.angle_gamma   90.00
#
_symmetry.space_group_name_H-M   'P 1'
#
loop_
_entity.id
_entity.type
_entity.pdbx_description
1 polymer ?
#
loop_
_entity_poly.entity_id
_entity_poly.type
_entity_poly.pdbx_seq_one_letter_code
_entity_poly.pdbx_strand_id
1 'polypeptide(L)'
;TRIRWDINGGQGTNFNVESWADSSPQGDNPPIGQAVVFYVSEWNGNSGVQVWLGNAVYTLTTNQNDFHTYQLQYHGGQYTASVDGVQVLGPVTGLPTPNTIYIGNPNFGYWTSSSWGQFDVDYVRVTAP
;
A
#
# COMPACT_ATOMS: atom_id res chain seq x y z
N THR A 1 -3.86 6.03 -6.61
CA THR A 1 -2.44 6.24 -6.90
C THR A 1 -2.09 5.56 -8.20
N ARG A 2 -1.07 6.02 -8.93
CA ARG A 2 -0.56 5.35 -10.13
C ARG A 2 0.92 5.06 -9.94
N ILE A 3 1.29 3.78 -9.99
CA ILE A 3 2.60 3.27 -9.57
C ILE A 3 3.12 2.26 -10.60
N ARG A 4 4.43 2.26 -10.83
CA ARG A 4 5.17 1.25 -11.60
C ARG A 4 6.28 0.67 -10.75
N TRP A 5 6.52 -0.63 -10.84
CA TRP A 5 7.55 -1.32 -10.06
C TRP A 5 8.72 -1.69 -10.97
N ASP A 6 9.85 -0.99 -10.83
CA ASP A 6 11.00 -1.15 -11.73
C ASP A 6 11.89 -2.32 -11.32
N ILE A 7 12.16 -2.43 -10.01
CA ILE A 7 13.06 -3.43 -9.44
C ILE A 7 12.34 -4.09 -8.27
N ASN A 8 12.21 -5.42 -8.34
CA ASN A 8 11.73 -6.19 -7.21
C ASN A 8 12.83 -6.30 -6.16
N GLY A 9 12.51 -5.86 -4.96
CA GLY A 9 13.34 -6.05 -3.79
C GLY A 9 12.42 -6.17 -2.59
N GLY A 10 12.70 -7.16 -1.74
CA GLY A 10 11.84 -7.46 -0.59
C GLY A 10 11.78 -6.36 0.48
N GLN A 11 12.34 -5.17 0.23
CA GLN A 11 12.27 -3.98 1.08
C GLN A 11 12.15 -2.71 0.23
N GLY A 12 11.75 -1.62 0.89
CA GLY A 12 11.92 -0.26 0.36
C GLY A 12 10.77 0.25 -0.48
N THR A 13 9.85 -0.63 -0.88
CA THR A 13 8.88 -0.33 -1.93
C THR A 13 7.46 -0.63 -1.47
N ASN A 14 6.88 0.26 -0.68
CA ASN A 14 5.52 0.12 -0.22
C ASN A 14 4.74 1.42 -0.40
N PHE A 15 3.44 1.30 -0.64
CA PHE A 15 2.50 2.41 -0.56
C PHE A 15 1.41 2.02 0.44
N ASN A 16 1.28 2.77 1.53
CA ASN A 16 0.42 2.41 2.65
C ASN A 16 -0.56 3.54 2.92
N VAL A 17 -1.79 3.17 3.25
CA VAL A 17 -2.81 4.05 3.79
C VAL A 17 -3.21 3.48 5.15
N GLU A 18 -2.93 4.24 6.19
CA GLU A 18 -2.96 3.77 7.57
C GLU A 18 -3.75 4.72 8.46
N SER A 19 -4.28 4.15 9.55
CA SER A 19 -4.78 4.91 10.69
C SER A 19 -3.71 4.93 11.76
N TRP A 20 -3.22 6.13 12.08
CA TRP A 20 -2.17 6.35 13.08
C TRP A 20 -2.61 7.37 14.12
N ALA A 21 -2.25 7.13 15.39
CA ALA A 21 -2.57 8.07 16.47
C ALA A 21 -1.71 9.34 16.40
N ASP A 22 -0.44 9.20 16.00
CA ASP A 22 0.50 10.29 15.74
C ASP A 22 0.95 10.19 14.29
N SER A 23 0.55 11.13 13.44
CA SER A 23 0.92 11.18 12.01
C SER A 23 2.06 12.16 11.71
N SER A 24 2.82 12.56 12.72
CA SER A 24 3.95 13.47 12.52
C SER A 24 5.07 12.79 11.70
N PRO A 25 5.63 13.47 10.68
CA PRO A 25 6.64 12.87 9.80
C PRO A 25 8.05 12.97 10.42
N GLN A 26 8.22 12.50 11.66
CA GLN A 26 9.47 12.63 12.40
C GLN A 26 9.96 11.27 12.93
N GLY A 27 11.23 10.96 12.65
CA GLY A 27 11.90 9.78 13.21
C GLY A 27 11.67 8.48 12.42
N ASP A 28 11.99 7.37 13.08
CA ASP A 28 11.69 6.02 12.61
C ASP A 28 10.24 5.71 12.97
N ASN A 29 9.43 5.29 11.99
CA ASN A 29 8.03 5.02 12.28
C ASN A 29 7.92 3.76 13.13
N PRO A 30 7.43 3.85 14.39
CA PRO A 30 7.29 2.67 15.23
C PRO A 30 6.39 1.64 14.53
N PRO A 31 6.82 0.37 14.37
CA PRO A 31 6.07 -0.62 13.62
C PRO A 31 4.81 -1.12 14.33
N ILE A 32 4.44 -0.50 15.45
CA ILE A 32 3.46 -0.97 16.41
C ILE A 32 2.45 0.15 16.65
N GLY A 33 1.17 -0.18 16.54
CA GLY A 33 0.07 0.77 16.75
C GLY A 33 -0.59 1.30 15.47
N GLN A 34 -0.08 0.95 14.28
CA GLN A 34 -0.85 1.12 13.03
C GLN A 34 -1.96 0.11 12.88
N ALA A 35 -3.09 0.60 12.37
CA ALA A 35 -4.02 -0.23 11.63
C ALA A 35 -3.85 0.06 10.14
N VAL A 36 -3.29 -0.91 9.41
CA VAL A 36 -3.15 -0.85 7.96
C VAL A 36 -4.54 -1.02 7.34
N VAL A 37 -4.98 -0.01 6.58
CA VAL A 37 -6.26 -0.07 5.87
C VAL A 37 -6.03 -0.58 4.46
N PHE A 38 -5.04 -0.03 3.78
CA PHE A 38 -4.70 -0.37 2.41
C PHE A 38 -3.19 -0.36 2.19
N TYR A 39 -2.68 -1.32 1.43
CA TYR A 39 -1.26 -1.54 1.22
C TYR A 39 -1.02 -1.96 -0.22
N VAL A 40 0.04 -1.45 -0.86
CA VAL A 40 0.53 -1.92 -2.15
C VAL A 40 2.03 -2.13 -2.03
N SER A 41 2.50 -3.35 -2.25
CA SER A 41 3.89 -3.72 -2.00
C SER A 41 4.32 -4.92 -2.81
N GLU A 42 5.61 -5.00 -3.12
CA GLU A 42 6.27 -6.22 -3.58
C GLU A 42 6.78 -6.97 -2.34
N TRP A 43 6.17 -8.11 -2.04
CA TRP A 43 6.58 -8.92 -0.88
C TRP A 43 7.46 -10.09 -1.33
N ASN A 44 8.75 -10.00 -0.98
CA ASN A 44 9.76 -11.06 -1.10
C ASN A 44 10.20 -11.48 -2.52
N GLY A 45 10.33 -10.56 -3.46
CA GLY A 45 10.96 -10.74 -4.77
C GLY A 45 10.22 -11.65 -5.78
N ASN A 46 9.42 -12.60 -5.28
CA ASN A 46 8.90 -13.75 -6.03
C ASN A 46 7.37 -13.83 -6.05
N SER A 47 6.67 -13.00 -5.27
CA SER A 47 5.20 -13.08 -5.14
C SER A 47 4.47 -12.10 -6.05
N GLY A 48 5.22 -11.23 -6.75
CA GLY A 48 4.68 -10.08 -7.48
C GLY A 48 4.14 -8.99 -6.56
N VAL A 49 3.64 -7.92 -7.16
CA VAL A 49 3.00 -6.81 -6.43
C VAL A 49 1.70 -7.30 -5.80
N GLN A 50 1.56 -7.07 -4.51
CA GLN A 50 0.38 -7.37 -3.72
C GLN A 50 -0.37 -6.09 -3.36
N VAL A 51 -1.69 -6.20 -3.35
CA VAL A 51 -2.62 -5.18 -2.85
C VAL A 51 -3.33 -5.78 -1.65
N TRP A 52 -3.29 -5.10 -0.50
CA TRP A 52 -3.97 -5.55 0.71
C TRP A 52 -5.07 -4.56 1.09
N LEU A 53 -6.17 -5.10 1.63
CA LEU A 53 -7.28 -4.36 2.21
C LEU A 53 -7.67 -5.03 3.53
N GLY A 54 -7.20 -4.46 4.64
CA GLY A 54 -7.18 -5.16 5.93
C GLY A 54 -6.40 -6.48 5.82
N ASN A 55 -7.06 -7.61 6.08
CA ASN A 55 -6.46 -8.95 6.00
C ASN A 55 -6.61 -9.62 4.63
N ALA A 56 -7.33 -9.01 3.69
CA ALA A 56 -7.52 -9.57 2.37
C ALA A 56 -6.36 -9.17 1.46
N VAL A 57 -5.86 -10.11 0.65
CA VAL A 57 -4.68 -9.94 -0.21
C VAL A 57 -5.03 -10.32 -1.64
N TYR A 58 -4.64 -9.47 -2.59
CA TYR A 58 -4.69 -9.73 -4.02
C TYR A 58 -3.28 -9.63 -4.60
N THR A 59 -2.87 -10.60 -5.41
CA THR A 59 -1.62 -10.55 -6.17
C THR A 59 -1.90 -10.08 -7.58
N LEU A 60 -1.18 -9.04 -8.02
CA LEU A 60 -1.22 -8.54 -9.38
C LEU A 60 -0.79 -9.65 -10.36
N THR A 61 -1.64 -9.91 -11.35
CA THR A 61 -1.38 -10.96 -12.36
C THR A 61 -0.84 -10.41 -13.68
N THR A 62 -0.80 -9.08 -13.83
CA THR A 62 -0.28 -8.36 -15.00
C THR A 62 1.18 -7.95 -14.79
N ASN A 63 1.80 -7.40 -15.83
CA ASN A 63 3.17 -6.94 -15.81
C ASN A 63 3.36 -5.74 -14.86
N GLN A 64 3.84 -6.01 -13.65
CA GLN A 64 4.19 -5.01 -12.63
C GLN A 64 5.13 -3.88 -13.08
N ASN A 65 5.91 -4.07 -14.16
CA ASN A 65 6.78 -3.06 -14.74
C ASN A 65 6.02 -2.04 -15.61
N ASP A 66 4.70 -2.17 -15.76
CA ASP A 66 3.83 -1.15 -16.32
C ASP A 66 3.23 -0.26 -15.21
N PHE A 67 2.79 0.94 -15.57
CA PHE A 67 2.06 1.78 -14.63
C PHE A 67 0.65 1.24 -14.41
N HIS A 68 0.36 0.87 -13.17
CA HIS A 68 -0.97 0.46 -12.72
C HIS A 68 -1.61 1.53 -11.84
N THR A 69 -2.93 1.63 -11.92
CA THR A 69 -3.72 2.48 -11.02
C THR A 69 -4.26 1.64 -9.88
N TYR A 70 -3.97 2.06 -8.65
CA TYR A 70 -4.46 1.43 -7.43
C TYR A 70 -5.39 2.40 -6.72
N GLN A 71 -6.59 1.98 -6.38
CA GLN A 71 -7.59 2.85 -5.77
C GLN A 71 -8.22 2.20 -4.55
N LEU A 72 -8.17 2.92 -3.43
CA LEU A 72 -9.00 2.68 -2.26
C LEU A 72 -10.25 3.56 -2.38
N GLN A 73 -11.43 2.98 -2.22
CA GLN A 73 -12.69 3.71 -2.16
C GLN A 73 -13.39 3.43 -0.84
N TYR A 74 -14.00 4.47 -0.25
CA TYR A 74 -14.87 4.35 0.90
C TYR A 74 -16.29 4.77 0.51
N HIS A 75 -17.25 3.88 0.68
CA HIS A 75 -18.66 4.16 0.41
C HIS A 75 -19.55 3.41 1.40
N GLY A 76 -20.47 4.14 2.06
CA GLY A 76 -21.47 3.53 2.94
C GLY A 76 -20.90 2.72 4.12
N GLY A 77 -19.77 3.12 4.70
CA GLY A 77 -19.16 2.38 5.82
C GLY A 77 -18.22 1.24 5.40
N GLN A 78 -17.92 1.11 4.10
CA GLN A 78 -17.18 -0.01 3.54
C GLN A 78 -16.03 0.48 2.68
N TYR A 79 -14.94 -0.28 2.69
CA TYR A 79 -13.80 -0.07 1.80
C TYR A 79 -13.78 -1.09 0.67
N THR A 80 -13.41 -0.66 -0.53
CA THR A 80 -13.06 -1.53 -1.66
C THR A 80 -11.71 -1.11 -2.22
N ALA A 81 -11.01 -2.07 -2.83
CA ALA A 81 -9.78 -1.80 -3.56
C ALA A 81 -9.92 -2.25 -5.02
N SER A 82 -9.46 -1.41 -5.94
CA SER A 82 -9.39 -1.73 -7.36
C SER A 82 -7.98 -1.54 -7.92
N VAL A 83 -7.70 -2.32 -8.97
CA VAL A 83 -6.52 -2.20 -9.82
C VAL A 83 -7.00 -1.96 -11.24
N ASP A 84 -6.51 -0.91 -11.89
CA ASP A 84 -6.89 -0.53 -13.26
C ASP A 84 -8.41 -0.40 -13.47
N GLY A 85 -9.08 0.13 -12.44
CA GLY A 85 -10.54 0.31 -12.42
C GLY A 85 -11.35 -0.95 -12.13
N VAL A 86 -10.73 -2.12 -12.03
CA VAL A 86 -11.39 -3.39 -11.68
C VAL A 86 -11.28 -3.62 -10.18
N GLN A 87 -12.41 -3.78 -9.49
CA GLN A 87 -12.40 -4.14 -8.07
C GLN A 87 -11.78 -5.51 -7.87
N VAL A 88 -10.75 -5.57 -7.02
CA VAL A 88 -10.00 -6.80 -6.69
C VAL A 88 -10.24 -7.26 -5.25
N LEU A 89 -10.55 -6.34 -4.33
CA LEU A 89 -10.82 -6.65 -2.93
C LEU A 89 -12.02 -5.84 -2.39
N GLY A 90 -12.64 -6.41 -1.35
CA GLY A 90 -13.80 -5.86 -0.66
C GLY A 90 -15.14 -6.23 -1.30
N PRO A 91 -16.25 -5.73 -0.73
CA PRO A 91 -16.29 -4.73 0.35
C PRO A 91 -15.80 -5.25 1.70
N VAL A 92 -15.07 -4.42 2.45
CA VAL A 92 -14.61 -4.70 3.83
C VAL A 92 -15.17 -3.65 4.78
N THR A 93 -15.77 -4.08 5.88
CA THR A 93 -16.26 -3.23 6.98
C THR A 93 -15.33 -3.29 8.19
N GLY A 94 -15.49 -2.34 9.12
CA GLY A 94 -14.81 -2.39 10.43
C GLY A 94 -13.35 -1.97 10.43
N LEU A 95 -12.79 -1.58 9.27
CA LEU A 95 -11.48 -0.93 9.22
C LEU A 95 -11.58 0.51 9.75
N PRO A 96 -10.54 1.00 10.45
CA PRO A 96 -10.54 2.37 10.95
C PRO A 96 -10.46 3.39 9.82
N THR A 97 -10.73 4.66 10.14
CA THR A 97 -10.57 5.76 9.18
C THR A 97 -9.10 6.09 9.04
N PRO A 98 -8.50 5.96 7.84
CA PRO A 98 -7.09 6.30 7.66
C PRO A 98 -6.89 7.81 7.69
N ASN A 99 -5.73 8.24 8.18
CA ASN A 99 -5.33 9.65 8.25
C ASN A 99 -3.93 9.92 7.69
N THR A 100 -3.23 8.87 7.25
CA THR A 100 -1.84 8.98 6.80
C THR A 100 -1.59 8.14 5.56
N ILE A 101 -0.75 8.66 4.66
CA ILE A 101 -0.23 7.93 3.50
C ILE A 101 1.29 7.82 3.65
N TYR A 102 1.81 6.60 3.56
CA TYR A 102 3.25 6.34 3.54
C TYR A 102 3.68 5.82 2.18
N ILE A 103 4.86 6.27 1.75
CA ILE A 103 5.48 5.87 0.49
C ILE A 103 6.92 5.49 0.80
N GLY A 104 7.31 4.28 0.40
CA GLY A 104 8.60 3.66 0.67
C GLY A 104 8.58 2.73 1.89
N ASN A 105 9.76 2.41 2.41
CA ASN A 105 9.88 1.72 3.68
C ASN A 105 10.04 2.74 4.81
N PRO A 106 9.04 2.90 5.69
CA PRO A 106 9.10 3.86 6.78
C PRO A 106 9.93 3.34 7.97
N ASN A 107 10.46 2.10 7.91
CA ASN A 107 11.22 1.51 8.99
C ASN A 107 12.61 1.04 8.54
N PHE A 108 13.64 1.67 9.09
CA PHE A 108 15.04 1.45 8.70
C PHE A 108 15.62 0.09 9.13
N GLY A 109 14.96 -0.67 10.03
CA GLY A 109 15.59 -1.84 10.68
C GLY A 109 14.72 -3.08 10.90
N TYR A 110 13.45 -3.09 10.50
CA TYR A 110 12.50 -4.04 11.11
C TYR A 110 12.47 -5.48 10.53
N TRP A 111 13.10 -5.80 9.40
CA TRP A 111 12.78 -7.09 8.74
C TRP A 111 13.90 -7.86 8.06
N THR A 112 15.19 -7.69 8.44
CA THR A 112 16.37 -8.38 7.87
C THR A 112 16.99 -7.72 6.62
N SER A 113 18.18 -8.18 6.22
CA SER A 113 18.89 -7.70 5.02
C SER A 113 18.34 -8.37 3.75
N SER A 114 17.40 -7.70 3.07
CA SER A 114 17.04 -8.04 1.68
C SER A 114 17.32 -6.86 0.74
N SER A 115 17.30 -7.13 -0.57
CA SER A 115 17.54 -6.11 -1.58
C SER A 115 16.47 -5.01 -1.51
N TRP A 116 16.91 -3.77 -1.69
CA TRP A 116 16.01 -2.65 -1.91
C TRP A 116 15.39 -2.76 -3.30
N GLY A 117 14.08 -2.63 -3.38
CA GLY A 117 13.38 -2.47 -4.64
C GLY A 117 13.38 -1.02 -5.12
N GLN A 118 12.79 -0.79 -6.29
CA GLN A 118 12.54 0.53 -6.85
C GLN A 118 11.13 0.59 -7.45
N PHE A 119 10.45 1.70 -7.23
CA PHE A 119 9.15 2.00 -7.82
C PHE A 119 9.02 3.49 -8.11
N ASP A 120 8.26 3.81 -9.15
CA ASP A 120 7.92 5.17 -9.54
C ASP A 120 6.46 5.45 -9.20
N VAL A 121 6.20 6.63 -8.62
CA VAL A 121 4.85 7.13 -8.38
C VAL A 121 4.59 8.30 -9.32
N ASP A 122 3.62 8.15 -10.22
CA ASP A 122 3.19 9.22 -11.11
C ASP A 122 2.31 10.23 -10.36
N TYR A 123 1.29 9.72 -9.66
CA TYR A 123 0.47 10.58 -8.81
C TYR A 123 -0.17 9.83 -7.63
N VAL A 124 -0.42 10.59 -6.57
CA VAL A 124 -1.36 10.26 -5.50
C VAL A 124 -2.49 11.29 -5.55
N ARG A 125 -3.73 10.81 -5.63
CA ARG A 125 -4.92 11.66 -5.61
C ARG A 125 -5.84 11.19 -4.48
N VAL A 126 -6.21 12.13 -3.63
CA VAL A 126 -7.21 11.95 -2.58
C VAL A 126 -8.37 12.89 -2.88
N THR A 127 -9.59 12.36 -2.85
CA THR A 127 -10.81 13.15 -3.01
C THR A 127 -11.69 12.87 -1.80
N ALA A 128 -12.13 13.93 -1.13
CA ALA A 128 -13.12 13.88 -0.07
C ALA A 128 -14.29 14.83 -0.43
N PRO A 129 -15.53 14.53 -0.02
CA PRO A 129 -16.66 15.45 -0.09
C PRO A 129 -16.43 16.74 0.69
#